data_AF-A0AAW6U225-F1
#
_entry.id   AF-A0AAW6U225-F1
#
_cell.length_a   1.000
_cell.length_b   1.000
_cell.length_c   1.000
_cell.angle_alpha   90.00
_cell.angle_beta   90.00
_cell.angle_gamma   90.00
#
_symmetry.space_group_name_H-M   'P 1'
#
loop_
_entity.id
_entity.type
_entity.pdbx_description
1 polymer ?
#
loop_
_entity_poly.entity_id
_entity_poly.type
_entity_poly.pdbx_seq_one_letter_code
_entity_poly.pdbx_strand_id
1 'polypeptide(L)'
;MKSVLKSVAGALVLSLFSIAIPVLVVVNMFIYTKLTFILSIFLVIIIMGWSFLYYFFYYRLLKSYHDKIKNINTLLPQLTESTMVATFFLVVGIVVLSIIF
;
A
#
# COMPACT_ATOMS: atom_id res chain seq x y z
N MET A 1 17.89 0.56 -15.86
CA MET A 1 18.10 0.66 -14.40
C MET A 1 17.69 2.01 -13.82
N LYS A 2 18.26 3.14 -14.25
CA LYS A 2 17.94 4.47 -13.66
C LYS A 2 16.45 4.83 -13.72
N SER A 3 15.75 4.51 -14.80
CA SER A 3 14.30 4.76 -14.97
C SER A 3 13.41 3.88 -14.08
N VAL A 4 13.78 2.60 -13.90
CA VAL A 4 13.08 1.66 -13.01
C VAL A 4 13.23 2.09 -11.55
N LEU A 5 14.43 2.51 -11.15
CA LEU A 5 14.66 3.03 -9.81
C LEU A 5 13.81 4.29 -9.55
N LYS A 6 13.69 5.15 -10.58
CA LYS A 6 12.84 6.36 -10.54
C LYS A 6 11.35 6.02 -10.39
N SER A 7 10.85 4.99 -11.08
CA SER A 7 9.45 4.58 -10.93
C SER A 7 9.19 3.96 -9.56
N VAL A 8 10.11 3.15 -9.03
CA VAL A 8 10.02 2.60 -7.67
C VAL A 8 9.99 3.71 -6.62
N ALA A 9 10.99 4.60 -6.63
CA ALA A 9 11.08 5.69 -5.66
C ALA A 9 9.89 6.67 -5.78
N GLY A 10 9.50 7.03 -7.01
CA GLY A 10 8.36 7.89 -7.25
C GLY A 10 7.04 7.26 -6.75
N ALA A 11 6.84 5.97 -7.01
CA ALA A 11 5.64 5.26 -6.55
C ALA A 11 5.60 5.16 -5.02
N LEU A 12 6.73 4.90 -4.36
CA LEU A 12 6.82 4.89 -2.89
C LEU A 12 6.44 6.24 -2.29
N VAL A 13 7.00 7.33 -2.82
CA VAL A 13 6.70 8.67 -2.33
C VAL A 13 5.22 9.00 -2.52
N LEU A 14 4.68 8.78 -3.72
CA LEU A 14 3.27 9.06 -4.01
C LEU A 14 2.31 8.21 -3.16
N SER A 15 2.60 6.92 -3.00
CA SER A 15 1.74 6.03 -2.21
C SER A 15 1.80 6.37 -0.73
N LEU A 16 2.98 6.70 -0.19
CA LEU A 16 3.15 7.13 1.21
C LEU A 16 2.38 8.43 1.50
N PHE A 17 2.53 9.46 0.65
CA PHE A 17 1.80 10.70 0.85
C PHE A 17 0.28 10.51 0.77
N SER A 18 -0.18 9.67 -0.15
CA SER A 18 -1.60 9.39 -0.32
C SER A 18 -2.21 8.68 0.91
N ILE A 19 -1.44 7.82 1.57
CA ILE A 19 -1.91 7.07 2.74
C ILE A 19 -1.63 7.77 4.08
N ALA A 20 -0.71 8.74 4.10
CA ALA A 20 -0.39 9.49 5.31
C ALA A 20 -1.63 10.16 5.92
N ILE A 21 -2.49 10.76 5.09
CA ILE A 21 -3.71 11.44 5.56
C ILE A 21 -4.65 10.46 6.30
N PRO A 22 -5.13 9.36 5.70
CA PRO A 22 -6.01 8.44 6.41
C PRO A 22 -5.33 7.79 7.61
N VAL A 23 -4.03 7.48 7.55
CA VAL A 23 -3.28 6.96 8.72
C VAL A 23 -3.29 7.95 9.88
N LEU A 24 -2.99 9.23 9.63
CA LEU A 24 -2.98 10.26 10.67
C LEU A 24 -4.34 10.43 11.34
N VAL A 25 -5.43 10.37 10.58
CA VAL A 25 -6.80 10.42 11.12
C VAL A 25 -7.03 9.25 12.07
N VAL A 26 -6.70 8.03 11.64
CA VAL A 26 -6.94 6.83 12.44
C VAL A 26 -6.08 6.82 13.69
N VAL A 27 -4.79 7.17 13.58
CA VAL A 27 -3.87 7.31 14.71
C VAL A 27 -4.39 8.34 15.72
N ASN A 28 -4.91 9.49 15.26
CA ASN A 28 -5.49 10.50 16.16
C ASN A 28 -6.71 9.96 16.92
N MET A 29 -7.51 9.08 16.30
CA MET A 29 -8.67 8.47 16.93
C MET A 29 -8.32 7.43 18.02
N PHE A 30 -7.05 6.99 18.17
CA PHE A 30 -6.65 6.06 19.23
C PHE A 30 -6.83 6.62 20.65
N ILE A 31 -7.07 7.92 20.80
CA ILE A 31 -7.46 8.55 22.07
C ILE A 31 -8.75 7.90 22.63
N TYR A 32 -9.62 7.39 21.75
CA TYR A 32 -10.84 6.69 22.16
C TYR A 32 -10.55 5.21 22.46
N THR A 33 -10.23 4.91 23.72
CA THR A 33 -9.84 3.56 24.20
C THR A 33 -10.82 2.44 23.87
N LYS A 34 -12.13 2.72 23.80
CA LYS A 34 -13.15 1.73 23.43
C LYS A 34 -13.09 1.30 21.97
N LEU A 35 -12.44 2.08 21.11
CA LEU A 35 -12.33 1.85 19.67
C LEU A 35 -10.99 1.26 19.26
N THR A 36 -10.01 1.15 20.18
CA THR A 36 -8.62 0.78 19.88
C THR A 36 -8.51 -0.51 19.05
N PHE A 37 -9.26 -1.55 19.39
CA PHE A 37 -9.26 -2.81 18.62
C PHE A 37 -9.76 -2.60 17.18
N ILE A 38 -10.88 -1.90 17.01
CA ILE A 38 -11.49 -1.60 15.70
C ILE A 38 -10.55 -0.72 14.87
N LEU A 39 -9.95 0.31 15.47
CA LEU A 39 -8.98 1.19 14.80
C LEU A 39 -7.72 0.45 14.38
N SER A 40 -7.28 -0.54 15.16
CA SER A 40 -6.12 -1.38 14.82
C SER A 40 -6.41 -2.29 13.62
N ILE A 41 -7.60 -2.90 13.55
CA ILE A 41 -8.04 -3.63 12.35
C ILE A 41 -8.10 -2.69 11.15
N PHE A 42 -8.63 -1.49 11.34
CA PHE A 42 -8.74 -0.52 10.26
C PHE A 42 -7.37 -0.06 9.74
N LEU A 43 -6.36 0.10 10.63
CA LEU A 43 -4.97 0.34 10.21
C LEU A 43 -4.41 -0.82 9.37
N VAL A 44 -4.69 -2.07 9.72
CA VAL A 44 -4.26 -3.23 8.91
C VAL A 44 -4.89 -3.16 7.51
N ILE A 45 -6.18 -2.85 7.42
CA ILE A 45 -6.87 -2.68 6.13
C ILE A 45 -6.25 -1.55 5.31
N ILE A 46 -5.92 -0.43 5.94
CA ILE A 46 -5.21 0.69 5.28
C ILE A 46 -3.87 0.21 4.73
N ILE A 47 -3.05 -0.48 5.52
CA ILE A 47 -1.75 -1.01 5.09
C ILE A 47 -1.91 -2.02 3.94
N MET A 48 -2.92 -2.88 3.98
CA MET A 48 -3.23 -3.76 2.84
C MET A 48 -3.59 -2.95 1.59
N GLY A 49 -4.43 -1.92 1.73
CA GLY A 49 -4.77 -1.01 0.63
C GLY A 49 -3.57 -0.25 0.07
N TRP A 50 -2.57 0.02 0.90
CA TRP A 50 -1.32 0.65 0.47
C TRP A 50 -0.59 -0.15 -0.61
N SER A 51 -0.62 -1.49 -0.54
CA SER A 51 0.05 -2.32 -1.54
C SER A 51 -0.56 -2.07 -2.93
N PHE A 52 -1.88 -2.07 -3.03
CA PHE A 52 -2.60 -1.79 -4.29
C PHE A 52 -2.28 -0.39 -4.81
N LEU A 53 -2.23 0.59 -3.92
CA LEU A 53 -1.92 1.97 -4.27
C LEU A 53 -0.48 2.12 -4.78
N TYR A 54 0.47 1.48 -4.11
CA TYR A 54 1.87 1.44 -4.52
C TYR A 54 2.02 0.84 -5.93
N TYR A 55 1.46 -0.36 -6.17
CA TYR A 55 1.58 -1.00 -7.48
C TYR A 55 0.84 -0.23 -8.58
N PHE A 56 -0.28 0.41 -8.27
CA PHE A 56 -0.96 1.31 -9.19
C PHE A 56 -0.05 2.45 -9.67
N PHE A 57 0.61 3.16 -8.75
CA PHE A 57 1.54 4.23 -9.11
C PHE A 57 2.80 3.69 -9.80
N TYR A 58 3.34 2.56 -9.34
CA TYR A 58 4.51 1.92 -9.93
C TYR A 58 4.29 1.60 -11.41
N TYR A 59 3.23 0.88 -11.76
CA TYR A 59 2.97 0.52 -13.16
C TYR A 59 2.63 1.73 -14.03
N ARG A 60 1.96 2.74 -13.48
CA ARG A 60 1.67 4.00 -14.20
C ARG A 60 2.96 4.77 -14.51
N LEU A 61 3.86 4.91 -13.53
CA LEU A 61 5.16 5.56 -13.72
C LEU A 61 6.08 4.76 -14.63
N LEU A 62 6.09 3.43 -14.48
CA LEU A 62 6.90 2.53 -15.29
C LEU A 62 6.53 2.65 -16.78
N LYS A 63 5.23 2.66 -17.11
CA LYS A 63 4.73 2.92 -18.47
C LYS A 63 5.08 4.31 -18.99
N SER A 64 5.10 5.32 -18.10
CA SER A 64 5.49 6.68 -18.48
C SER A 64 6.98 6.82 -18.80
N TYR A 65 7.84 5.95 -18.26
CA TYR A 65 9.29 6.02 -18.46
C TYR A 65 9.82 5.01 -19.49
N HIS A 66 8.98 4.10 -19.97
CA HIS A 66 9.37 3.04 -20.91
C HIS A 66 8.32 2.85 -22.01
N ASP A 67 8.57 3.42 -23.18
CA ASP A 67 7.63 3.36 -24.32
C ASP A 67 7.33 1.93 -24.78
N LYS A 68 8.30 1.02 -24.67
CA LYS A 68 8.16 -0.40 -25.07
C LYS A 68 7.04 -1.13 -24.34
N ILE A 69 6.72 -0.72 -23.11
CA ILE A 69 5.71 -1.38 -22.26
C ILE A 69 4.43 -0.56 -22.10
N LYS A 70 4.36 0.60 -22.76
CA LYS A 70 3.21 1.52 -22.71
C LYS A 70 1.91 0.84 -23.15
N ASN A 71 1.99 -0.02 -24.16
CA ASN A 71 0.85 -0.76 -24.74
C ASN A 71 0.60 -2.12 -24.10
N ILE A 72 1.40 -2.52 -23.10
CA ILE A 72 1.22 -3.82 -22.42
C ILE A 72 0.14 -3.68 -21.36
N ASN A 73 -0.77 -4.65 -21.29
CA ASN A 73 -1.73 -4.73 -20.21
C ASN A 73 -1.01 -5.12 -18.91
N THR A 74 -0.93 -4.18 -17.97
CA THR A 74 -0.28 -4.39 -16.66
C THR A 74 -1.29 -4.64 -15.55
N LEU A 75 -2.59 -4.71 -15.85
CA LEU A 75 -3.63 -4.88 -14.84
C LEU A 75 -3.47 -6.22 -14.10
N LEU A 76 -3.22 -7.30 -14.83
CA LEU A 76 -3.00 -8.62 -14.24
C LEU A 76 -1.75 -8.64 -13.35
N PRO A 77 -0.54 -8.28 -13.84
CA PRO A 77 0.65 -8.16 -12.98
C PRO A 77 0.43 -7.27 -11.75
N GLN A 78 -0.22 -6.12 -11.93
CA GLN A 78 -0.53 -5.20 -10.85
C GLN A 78 -1.37 -5.86 -9.76
N LEU A 79 -2.47 -6.51 -10.12
CA LEU A 79 -3.38 -7.15 -9.17
C LEU A 79 -2.74 -8.35 -8.48
N THR A 80 -1.94 -9.14 -9.20
CA THR A 80 -1.26 -10.30 -8.63
C THR A 80 -0.22 -9.87 -7.60
N GLU A 81 0.65 -8.92 -7.96
CA GLU A 81 1.70 -8.42 -7.05
C GLU A 81 1.10 -7.69 -5.85
N SER A 82 0.07 -6.86 -6.06
CA SER A 82 -0.60 -6.18 -4.94
C SER A 82 -1.28 -7.14 -3.99
N THR A 83 -1.91 -8.20 -4.50
CA THR A 83 -2.59 -9.22 -3.67
C THR A 83 -1.58 -10.03 -2.88
N MET A 84 -0.45 -10.40 -3.50
CA MET A 84 0.62 -11.12 -2.81
C MET A 84 1.16 -10.31 -1.62
N VAL A 85 1.47 -9.03 -1.84
CA VAL A 85 1.95 -8.13 -0.78
C VAL A 85 0.87 -7.81 0.25
N ALA A 86 -0.39 -7.63 -0.16
CA ALA A 86 -1.50 -7.42 0.76
C ALA A 86 -1.71 -8.63 1.67
N THR A 87 -1.60 -9.84 1.13
CA THR A 87 -1.69 -11.09 1.91
C THR A 87 -0.57 -11.19 2.92
N PHE A 88 0.66 -10.81 2.54
CA PHE A 88 1.78 -10.72 3.47
C PHE A 88 1.47 -9.73 4.62
N PHE A 89 0.98 -8.53 4.31
CA PHE A 89 0.60 -7.55 5.33
C PHE A 89 -0.57 -8.00 6.20
N LEU A 90 -1.52 -8.77 5.65
CA LEU A 90 -2.61 -9.35 6.44
C LEU A 90 -2.06 -10.32 7.48
N VAL A 91 -1.16 -11.23 7.10
CA VAL A 91 -0.55 -12.19 8.03
C VAL A 91 0.22 -11.46 9.13
N VAL A 92 1.05 -10.47 8.76
CA VAL A 92 1.77 -9.64 9.73
C VAL A 92 0.80 -8.90 10.64
N GLY A 93 -0.27 -8.33 10.08
CA GLY A 93 -1.30 -7.62 10.83
C GLY A 93 -2.00 -8.51 11.85
N ILE A 94 -2.40 -9.74 11.47
CA ILE A 94 -3.01 -10.70 12.39
C ILE A 94 -2.05 -11.05 13.53
N VAL A 95 -0.78 -11.34 13.22
CA VAL A 95 0.23 -11.66 14.24
C VAL A 95 0.38 -10.48 15.22
N VAL A 96 0.53 -9.26 14.72
CA VAL A 96 0.66 -8.05 15.55
C VAL A 96 -0.59 -7.86 16.42
N LEU A 97 -1.79 -8.00 15.86
CA LEU A 97 -3.04 -7.86 16.62
C LEU A 97 -3.15 -8.89 17.74
N SER A 98 -2.77 -10.15 17.48
CA SER A 98 -2.82 -11.23 18.49
C SER A 98 -1.83 -11.09 19.64
N ILE A 99 -0.79 -10.27 19.47
CA ILE A 99 0.19 -9.96 20.53
C ILE A 99 -0.30 -8.80 21.39
N ILE A 100 -1.01 -7.84 20.79
CA ILE A 100 -1.44 -6.61 21.46
C ILE A 100 -2.77 -6.80 22.21
N PHE A 101 -3.68 -7.63 21.70
CA PHE A 101 -5.03 -7.86 22.22
C PHE A 101 -5.26 -9.35 22.51
#